data_AF-A0A6P5M1S5-F1
#
_entry.id   AF-A0A6P5M1S5-F1
#
_cell.length_a   1.000
_cell.length_b   1.000
_cell.length_c   1.000
_cell.angle_alpha   90.00
_cell.angle_beta   90.00
_cell.angle_gamma   90.00
#
_symmetry.space_group_name_H-M   'P 1'
#
loop_
_entity.id
_entity.type
_entity.pdbx_description
1 polymer ?
#
loop_
_entity_poly.entity_id
_entity_poly.type
_entity_poly.pdbx_seq_one_letter_code
_entity_poly.pdbx_strand_id
1 'polypeptide(L)'
;MPDSTLVLELDDTLVSCSLRALPNAHFSFPVSFQGMYYKVQGRLRPHTHEFLEILSHFFQIMIFTTAKRDYAEPIADLLDPHKKLIRGRLFQDDCICLQGHYVKDLKVLGQDLARTVVLTDSLKAFPYQMDNQLLIPRWKGDSEDQELSKLLPFLERLSDLDDVRPELWSLHPTLSTEE
;
A
#
# COMPACT_ATOMS: atom_id res chain seq x y z
N MET A 1 -16.75 1.82 14.24
CA MET A 1 -15.83 1.71 13.09
C MET A 1 -14.61 0.96 13.59
N PRO A 2 -13.83 0.28 12.73
CA PRO A 2 -12.64 -0.41 13.20
C PRO A 2 -11.65 0.58 13.83
N ASP A 3 -11.03 0.20 14.95
CA ASP A 3 -10.07 1.04 15.65
C ASP A 3 -8.62 0.80 15.18
N SER A 4 -8.42 -0.24 14.35
CA SER A 4 -7.13 -0.58 13.74
C SER A 4 -7.02 0.04 12.33
N THR A 5 -5.81 0.44 11.94
CA THR A 5 -5.52 1.08 10.64
C THR A 5 -4.63 0.19 9.78
N LEU A 6 -5.01 0.02 8.51
CA LEU A 6 -4.18 -0.65 7.50
C LEU A 6 -3.77 0.35 6.43
N VAL A 7 -2.47 0.63 6.35
CA VAL A 7 -1.87 1.51 5.36
C VAL A 7 -1.33 0.67 4.21
N LEU A 8 -1.76 0.98 2.99
CA LEU A 8 -1.39 0.24 1.78
C LEU A 8 -0.51 1.12 0.89
N GLU A 9 0.65 0.56 0.49
CA GLU A 9 1.38 1.05 -0.68
C GLU A 9 0.67 0.60 -1.98
N LEU A 10 0.79 1.38 -3.05
CA LEU A 10 0.14 1.08 -4.33
C LEU A 10 1.05 0.24 -5.24
N ASP A 11 2.10 0.87 -5.77
CA ASP A 11 2.98 0.26 -6.75
C ASP A 11 3.74 -0.92 -6.15
N ASP A 12 3.91 -1.96 -6.96
CA ASP A 12 4.58 -3.21 -6.58
C ASP A 12 3.91 -3.99 -5.42
N THR A 13 2.82 -3.46 -4.87
CA THR A 13 2.05 -4.05 -3.76
C THR A 13 0.64 -4.46 -4.22
N LEU A 14 -0.18 -3.50 -4.69
CA LEU A 14 -1.53 -3.75 -5.19
C LEU A 14 -1.64 -3.66 -6.72
N VAL A 15 -0.79 -2.85 -7.35
CA VAL A 15 -0.82 -2.61 -8.79
C VAL A 15 0.58 -2.64 -9.39
N SER A 16 0.63 -2.89 -10.70
CA SER A 16 1.84 -2.77 -11.51
C SER A 16 1.49 -1.98 -12.76
N CYS A 17 2.12 -0.82 -12.93
CA CYS A 17 1.84 0.12 -13.99
C CYS A 17 3.04 0.33 -14.92
N SER A 18 2.75 0.72 -16.17
CA SER A 18 3.73 0.98 -17.21
C SER A 18 3.27 2.12 -18.11
N LEU A 19 4.22 2.94 -18.55
CA LEU A 19 4.02 3.92 -19.63
C LEU A 19 4.14 3.29 -21.02
N ARG A 20 4.66 2.07 -21.11
CA ARG A 20 4.76 1.31 -22.37
C ARG A 20 3.48 0.52 -22.60
N ALA A 21 3.27 0.09 -23.85
CA ALA A 21 2.19 -0.84 -24.18
C ALA A 21 2.27 -2.09 -23.28
N LEU A 22 1.17 -2.37 -22.57
CA LEU A 22 1.06 -3.50 -21.67
C LEU A 22 -0.06 -4.42 -22.16
N PRO A 23 0.28 -5.60 -22.72
CA PRO A 23 -0.74 -6.59 -23.09
C PRO A 23 -1.57 -6.97 -21.87
N ASN A 24 -2.88 -7.18 -22.04
CA ASN A 24 -3.81 -7.55 -20.97
C ASN A 24 -3.79 -6.57 -19.78
N ALA A 25 -3.66 -5.27 -20.05
CA ALA A 25 -3.85 -4.26 -19.01
C ALA A 25 -5.30 -4.32 -18.49
N HIS A 26 -5.47 -4.29 -17.17
CA HIS A 26 -6.79 -4.25 -16.54
C HIS A 26 -7.38 -2.84 -16.58
N PHE A 27 -6.52 -1.82 -16.61
CA PHE A 27 -6.92 -0.42 -16.65
C PHE A 27 -5.92 0.46 -17.39
N SER A 28 -6.40 1.64 -17.78
CA SER A 28 -5.54 2.69 -18.30
C SER A 28 -6.13 4.06 -18.08
N PHE A 29 -5.28 5.06 -17.84
CA PHE A 29 -5.70 6.45 -17.68
C PHE A 29 -4.58 7.39 -18.17
N PRO A 30 -4.93 8.62 -18.61
CA PRO A 30 -3.94 9.62 -18.96
C PRO A 30 -3.36 10.29 -17.71
N VAL A 31 -2.06 10.57 -17.70
CA VAL A 31 -1.38 11.43 -16.74
C VAL A 31 -0.73 12.58 -17.49
N SER A 32 -0.81 13.80 -16.95
CA SER A 32 -0.11 14.96 -17.51
C SER A 32 1.23 15.15 -16.80
N PHE A 33 2.32 15.25 -17.56
CA PHE A 33 3.62 15.60 -17.03
C PHE A 33 4.27 16.64 -17.94
N GLN A 34 4.60 17.81 -17.39
CA GLN A 34 5.21 18.93 -18.14
C GLN A 34 4.42 19.34 -19.39
N GLY A 35 3.08 19.29 -19.32
CA GLY A 35 2.20 19.65 -20.44
C GLY A 35 2.05 18.57 -21.52
N MET A 36 2.71 17.42 -21.37
CA MET A 36 2.52 16.25 -22.23
C MET A 36 1.62 15.23 -21.54
N TYR A 37 0.79 14.53 -22.32
CA TYR A 37 -0.04 13.44 -21.80
C TYR A 37 0.62 12.09 -22.08
N TYR A 38 0.69 11.28 -21.04
CA TYR A 38 1.18 9.90 -21.10
C TYR A 38 0.05 8.95 -20.72
N LYS A 39 -0.13 7.88 -21.48
CA LYS A 39 -1.09 6.83 -21.15
C LYS A 39 -0.43 5.86 -20.17
N VAL A 40 -0.88 5.86 -18.93
CA VAL A 40 -0.55 4.82 -17.95
C VAL A 40 -1.43 3.61 -18.23
N GLN A 41 -0.84 2.43 -18.24
CA GLN A 41 -1.54 1.15 -18.32
C GLN A 41 -1.09 0.30 -17.14
N GLY A 42 -2.02 -0.39 -16.50
CA GLY A 42 -1.70 -1.18 -15.32
C GLY A 42 -2.49 -2.47 -15.22
N ARG A 43 -1.95 -3.36 -14.38
CA ARG A 43 -2.62 -4.56 -13.90
C ARG A 43 -2.86 -4.42 -12.41
N LEU A 44 -3.93 -5.07 -11.97
CA LEU A 44 -4.29 -5.20 -10.57
C LEU A 44 -3.77 -6.54 -10.06
N ARG A 45 -3.15 -6.56 -8.88
CA ARG A 45 -2.70 -7.80 -8.25
C ARG A 45 -3.90 -8.72 -8.03
N PRO A 46 -3.80 -10.01 -8.35
CA PRO A 46 -4.89 -10.95 -8.09
C PRO A 46 -5.42 -10.81 -6.66
N HIS A 47 -6.74 -10.96 -6.50
CA HIS A 47 -7.45 -10.87 -5.21
C HIS A 47 -7.53 -9.49 -4.55
N THR A 48 -7.05 -8.41 -5.20
CA THR A 48 -7.07 -7.07 -4.58
C THR A 48 -8.48 -6.60 -4.14
N HIS A 49 -9.52 -6.82 -4.95
CA HIS A 49 -10.88 -6.39 -4.58
C HIS A 49 -11.39 -7.14 -3.36
N GLU A 50 -11.31 -8.48 -3.36
CA GLU A 50 -11.68 -9.31 -2.22
C GLU A 50 -10.87 -8.93 -0.97
N PHE A 51 -9.57 -8.68 -1.13
CA PHE A 51 -8.68 -8.23 -0.06
C PHE A 51 -9.17 -6.94 0.61
N LEU A 52 -9.51 -5.92 -0.18
CA LEU A 52 -10.01 -4.64 0.33
C LEU A 52 -11.41 -4.78 0.95
N GLU A 53 -12.30 -5.54 0.32
CA GLU A 53 -13.66 -5.78 0.84
C GLU A 53 -13.61 -6.46 2.21
N ILE A 54 -12.87 -7.56 2.34
CA ILE A 54 -12.75 -8.30 3.61
C ILE A 54 -12.13 -7.40 4.68
N LEU A 55 -10.95 -6.82 4.40
CA LEU A 55 -10.22 -6.06 5.42
C LEU A 55 -10.88 -4.73 5.80
N SER A 56 -11.78 -4.19 4.98
CA SER A 56 -12.55 -3.00 5.35
C SER A 56 -13.46 -3.21 6.57
N HIS A 57 -13.78 -4.47 6.90
CA HIS A 57 -14.52 -4.82 8.12
C HIS A 57 -13.66 -4.77 9.38
N PHE A 58 -12.35 -4.94 9.24
CA PHE A 58 -11.38 -5.09 10.33
C PHE A 58 -10.46 -3.88 10.50
N PHE A 59 -10.28 -3.09 9.45
CA PHE A 59 -9.37 -1.95 9.42
C PHE A 59 -10.00 -0.71 8.78
N GLN A 60 -9.57 0.45 9.26
CA GLN A 60 -9.61 1.67 8.46
C GLN A 60 -8.50 1.59 7.42
N ILE A 61 -8.88 1.37 6.16
CA ILE A 61 -7.92 1.26 5.05
C ILE A 61 -7.51 2.65 4.59
N MET A 62 -6.19 2.88 4.52
CA MET A 62 -5.56 4.11 4.05
C MET A 62 -4.61 3.80 2.91
N ILE A 63 -4.59 4.62 1.85
CA ILE A 63 -3.51 4.59 0.86
C ILE A 63 -2.43 5.57 1.30
N PHE A 64 -1.15 5.17 1.28
CA PHE A 64 -0.04 6.10 1.45
C PHE A 64 1.15 5.75 0.53
N THR A 65 1.30 6.57 -0.52
CA THR A 65 2.31 6.39 -1.55
C THR A 65 3.17 7.64 -1.75
N THR A 66 4.39 7.47 -2.24
CA THR A 66 5.26 8.58 -2.68
C THR A 66 4.92 9.06 -4.09
N ALA A 67 4.00 8.40 -4.78
CA ALA A 67 3.54 8.80 -6.10
C ALA A 67 2.71 10.08 -6.05
N LYS A 68 2.73 10.83 -7.15
CA LYS A 68 1.94 12.07 -7.28
C LYS A 68 0.45 11.75 -7.37
N ARG A 69 -0.37 12.70 -6.93
CA ARG A 69 -1.83 12.60 -6.90
C ARG A 69 -2.43 12.31 -8.28
N ASP A 70 -1.94 12.97 -9.32
CA ASP A 70 -2.39 12.79 -10.72
C ASP A 70 -2.23 11.36 -11.24
N TYR A 71 -1.27 10.61 -10.69
CA TYR A 71 -1.08 9.19 -10.96
C TYR A 71 -1.86 8.28 -10.01
N ALA A 72 -1.78 8.54 -8.71
CA ALA A 72 -2.27 7.62 -7.68
C ALA A 72 -3.78 7.73 -7.43
N GLU A 73 -4.37 8.90 -7.62
CA GLU A 73 -5.80 9.12 -7.38
C GLU A 73 -6.70 8.33 -8.35
N PRO A 74 -6.42 8.28 -9.68
CA PRO A 74 -7.15 7.40 -10.59
C PRO A 74 -7.08 5.92 -10.22
N ILE A 75 -5.94 5.45 -9.69
CA ILE A 75 -5.78 4.07 -9.21
C ILE A 75 -6.64 3.84 -7.98
N ALA A 76 -6.61 4.76 -7.02
CA ALA A 76 -7.43 4.68 -5.81
C ALA A 76 -8.94 4.69 -6.12
N ASP A 77 -9.37 5.45 -7.13
CA ASP A 77 -10.75 5.45 -7.62
C ASP A 77 -11.13 4.13 -8.32
N LEU A 78 -10.18 3.48 -8.99
CA LEU A 78 -10.40 2.15 -9.55
C LEU A 78 -10.53 1.07 -8.47
N LEU A 79 -9.73 1.18 -7.39
CA LEU A 79 -9.76 0.24 -6.27
C LEU A 79 -11.04 0.35 -5.43
N ASP A 80 -11.59 1.57 -5.28
CA ASP A 80 -12.79 1.83 -4.49
C ASP A 80 -13.71 2.84 -5.20
N PRO A 81 -14.40 2.42 -6.28
CA PRO A 81 -15.19 3.31 -7.14
C PRO A 81 -16.40 3.91 -6.42
N HIS A 82 -16.85 3.29 -5.34
CA HIS A 82 -17.97 3.74 -4.53
C HIS A 82 -17.55 4.50 -3.27
N LYS A 83 -16.24 4.65 -3.03
CA LYS A 83 -15.65 5.35 -1.87
C LYS A 83 -16.17 4.81 -0.53
N LYS A 84 -16.26 3.48 -0.42
CA LYS A 84 -16.79 2.78 0.77
C LYS A 84 -15.71 2.09 1.59
N LEU A 85 -14.61 1.69 0.96
CA LEU A 85 -13.57 0.83 1.54
C LEU A 85 -12.39 1.64 2.06
N ILE A 86 -11.92 2.63 1.29
CA ILE A 86 -10.71 3.40 1.56
C ILE A 86 -11.09 4.72 2.25
N ARG A 87 -10.62 4.91 3.49
CA ARG A 87 -10.97 6.03 4.36
C ARG A 87 -10.13 7.27 4.13
N GLY A 88 -8.90 7.11 3.66
CA GLY A 88 -8.01 8.22 3.37
C GLY A 88 -6.93 7.85 2.37
N ARG A 89 -6.42 8.88 1.70
CA ARG A 89 -5.46 8.75 0.61
C ARG A 89 -4.41 9.84 0.77
N LEU A 90 -3.17 9.42 1.00
CA LEU A 90 -2.00 10.29 1.12
C LEU A 90 -1.06 10.02 -0.04
N PHE A 91 -0.60 11.10 -0.65
CA PHE A 91 0.23 11.08 -1.84
C PHE A 91 1.56 11.79 -1.57
N GLN A 92 2.32 12.05 -2.64
CA GLN A 92 3.61 12.73 -2.55
C GLN A 92 3.58 14.04 -1.74
N ASP A 93 2.54 14.86 -1.89
CA ASP A 93 2.43 16.16 -1.21
C ASP A 93 2.22 16.04 0.31
N ASP A 94 1.81 14.85 0.78
CA ASP A 94 1.65 14.52 2.20
C ASP A 94 2.93 13.91 2.81
N CYS A 95 3.95 13.65 1.98
CA CYS A 95 5.25 13.16 2.43
C CYS A 95 6.14 14.29 2.95
N ILE A 96 7.08 13.96 3.83
CA ILE A 96 8.16 14.87 4.22
C ILE A 96 9.18 14.92 3.08
N CYS A 97 9.43 16.10 2.52
CA CYS A 97 10.47 16.29 1.50
C CYS A 97 11.82 16.64 2.16
N LEU A 98 12.76 15.70 2.17
CA LEU A 98 14.12 15.85 2.69
C LEU A 98 15.11 15.87 1.53
N GLN A 99 15.68 17.04 1.22
CA GLN A 99 16.68 17.20 0.16
C GLN A 99 16.22 16.60 -1.19
N GLY A 100 14.94 16.80 -1.54
CA GLY A 100 14.35 16.29 -2.78
C GLY A 100 13.89 14.82 -2.73
N HIS A 101 14.05 14.13 -1.59
CA HIS A 101 13.53 12.78 -1.38
C HIS A 101 12.25 12.84 -0.55
N TYR A 102 11.22 12.11 -0.98
CA TYR A 102 9.95 12.03 -0.27
C TYR A 102 9.97 10.86 0.71
N VAL A 103 9.76 11.17 1.99
CA VAL A 103 9.73 10.21 3.09
C VAL A 103 8.32 10.16 3.67
N LYS A 104 7.79 8.94 3.81
CA LYS A 104 6.49 8.71 4.44
C LYS A 104 6.67 8.58 5.95
N ASP A 105 6.01 9.45 6.70
CA ASP A 105 5.93 9.39 8.17
C ASP A 105 4.49 9.12 8.59
N LEU A 106 4.23 7.98 9.23
CA LEU A 106 2.89 7.58 9.66
C LEU A 106 2.26 8.57 10.66
N LYS A 107 3.07 9.42 11.33
CA LYS A 107 2.54 10.43 12.25
C LYS A 107 1.54 11.38 11.60
N VAL A 108 1.63 11.60 10.28
CA VAL A 108 0.66 12.43 9.53
C VAL A 108 -0.78 11.91 9.62
N LEU A 109 -0.95 10.60 9.86
CA LEU A 109 -2.25 9.95 9.98
C LEU A 109 -2.99 10.33 11.27
N GLY A 110 -2.26 10.74 12.31
CA GLY A 110 -2.81 10.98 13.65
C GLY A 110 -3.43 9.74 14.30
N GLN A 111 -3.14 8.54 13.80
CA GLN A 111 -3.64 7.27 14.32
C GLN A 111 -2.69 6.69 15.38
N ASP A 112 -3.20 5.76 16.19
CA ASP A 112 -2.37 5.01 17.12
C ASP A 112 -1.46 4.02 16.36
N LEU A 113 -0.14 4.22 16.50
CA LEU A 113 0.85 3.35 15.86
C LEU A 113 0.87 1.94 16.46
N ALA A 114 0.40 1.72 17.68
CA ALA A 114 0.25 0.37 18.21
C ALA A 114 -0.81 -0.43 17.42
N ARG A 115 -1.79 0.26 16.81
CA ARG A 115 -2.88 -0.35 16.04
C ARG A 115 -2.79 -0.11 14.54
N THR A 116 -1.61 0.28 14.04
CA THR A 116 -1.39 0.59 12.62
C THR A 116 -0.47 -0.44 11.98
N VAL A 117 -0.93 -1.07 10.90
CA VAL A 117 -0.14 -1.98 10.05
C VAL A 117 0.11 -1.31 8.71
N VAL A 118 1.32 -1.44 8.19
CA VAL A 118 1.68 -1.02 6.83
C VAL A 118 1.95 -2.26 5.98
N LEU A 119 1.26 -2.40 4.84
CA LEU A 119 1.60 -3.40 3.84
C LEU A 119 2.45 -2.78 2.72
N THR A 120 3.65 -3.32 2.50
CA THR A 120 4.59 -2.79 1.49
C THR A 120 5.56 -3.85 1.00
N ASP A 121 6.13 -3.66 -0.20
CA ASP A 121 7.18 -4.52 -0.75
C ASP A 121 8.61 -4.17 -0.28
N SER A 122 8.77 -3.11 0.53
CA SER A 122 10.08 -2.57 0.87
C SER A 122 10.15 -2.03 2.29
N LEU A 123 11.10 -2.54 3.09
CA LEU A 123 11.38 -2.05 4.46
C LEU A 123 11.76 -0.56 4.52
N LYS A 124 12.23 -0.01 3.40
CA LYS A 124 12.64 1.39 3.29
C LYS A 124 11.45 2.33 3.05
N ALA A 125 10.25 1.81 2.83
CA ALA A 125 9.08 2.62 2.50
C ALA A 125 8.66 3.55 3.65
N PHE A 126 8.79 3.10 4.90
CA PHE A 126 8.42 3.85 6.11
C PHE A 126 9.57 3.83 7.13
N PRO A 127 10.66 4.57 6.88
CA PRO A 127 11.90 4.45 7.65
C PRO A 127 11.77 4.85 9.13
N TYR A 128 10.74 5.62 9.50
CA TYR A 128 10.49 6.04 10.88
C TYR A 128 9.60 5.08 11.68
N GLN A 129 8.96 4.12 11.02
CA GLN A 129 8.04 3.15 11.64
C GLN A 129 8.29 1.75 11.08
N MET A 130 9.53 1.28 11.22
CA MET A 130 9.94 -0.04 10.72
C MET A 130 9.13 -1.18 11.34
N ASP A 131 8.85 -1.09 12.65
CA ASP A 131 8.12 -2.10 13.41
C ASP A 131 6.62 -2.20 13.04
N ASN A 132 6.12 -1.27 12.22
CA ASN A 132 4.76 -1.27 11.71
C ASN A 132 4.63 -1.93 10.34
N GLN A 133 5.72 -2.39 9.73
CA GLN A 133 5.73 -2.86 8.35
C GLN A 133 5.55 -4.39 8.25
N LEU A 134 4.50 -4.81 7.56
CA LEU A 134 4.32 -6.15 7.04
C LEU A 134 4.83 -6.19 5.59
N LEU A 135 5.84 -7.01 5.34
CA LEU A 135 6.38 -7.20 4.00
C LEU A 135 5.53 -8.16 3.18
N ILE A 136 5.33 -7.81 1.92
CA ILE A 136 4.77 -8.70 0.89
C ILE A 136 5.74 -8.76 -0.31
N PRO A 137 5.90 -9.91 -0.98
CA PRO A 137 6.71 -9.97 -2.18
C PRO A 137 6.25 -8.95 -3.21
N ARG A 138 7.24 -8.23 -3.76
CA ARG A 138 7.06 -7.31 -4.89
C ARG A 138 6.36 -8.02 -6.04
N TRP A 139 5.27 -7.42 -6.52
CA TRP A 139 4.47 -7.97 -7.59
C TRP A 139 4.71 -7.26 -8.92
N LYS A 140 5.01 -8.05 -9.97
CA LYS A 140 5.35 -7.54 -11.31
C LYS A 140 4.38 -8.00 -12.40
N GLY A 141 3.15 -8.36 -12.03
CA GLY A 141 2.10 -8.67 -13.00
C GLY A 141 1.86 -10.16 -13.22
N ASP A 142 2.33 -11.03 -12.33
CA ASP A 142 2.02 -12.47 -12.34
C ASP A 142 0.53 -12.69 -12.04
N SER A 143 -0.17 -13.40 -12.92
CA SER A 143 -1.61 -13.67 -12.79
C SER A 143 -1.94 -14.72 -11.74
N GLU A 144 -0.98 -15.58 -11.40
CA GLU A 144 -1.18 -16.69 -10.46
C GLU A 144 -0.80 -16.31 -9.02
N ASP A 145 -0.35 -15.06 -8.78
CA ASP A 145 0.00 -14.56 -7.44
C ASP A 145 -1.16 -14.76 -6.45
N GLN A 146 -0.85 -15.29 -5.26
CA GLN A 146 -1.82 -15.55 -4.19
C GLN A 146 -1.45 -14.81 -2.90
N GLU A 147 -0.49 -13.89 -2.94
CA GLU A 147 0.12 -13.34 -1.72
C GLU A 147 -0.87 -12.51 -0.91
N LEU A 148 -1.72 -11.71 -1.55
CA LEU A 148 -2.77 -10.96 -0.85
C LEU A 148 -3.73 -11.88 -0.09
N SER A 149 -4.19 -12.96 -0.73
CA SER A 149 -5.11 -13.93 -0.10
C SER A 149 -4.47 -14.65 1.07
N LYS A 150 -3.19 -15.00 0.97
CA LYS A 150 -2.44 -15.64 2.08
C LYS A 150 -2.33 -14.75 3.31
N LEU A 151 -2.33 -13.43 3.14
CA LEU A 151 -2.22 -12.48 4.25
C LEU A 151 -3.52 -12.25 5.00
N LEU A 152 -4.68 -12.53 4.40
CA LEU A 152 -5.99 -12.25 5.00
C LEU A 152 -6.15 -12.78 6.42
N PRO A 153 -5.89 -14.08 6.73
CA PRO A 153 -6.08 -14.59 8.07
C PRO A 153 -5.12 -14.00 9.09
N PHE A 154 -3.94 -13.55 8.64
CA PHE A 154 -2.95 -12.93 9.52
C PHE A 154 -3.32 -11.48 9.84
N LEU A 155 -3.68 -10.69 8.83
CA LEU A 155 -4.14 -9.32 9.02
C LEU A 155 -5.40 -9.26 9.87
N GLU A 156 -6.35 -10.17 9.69
CA GLU A 156 -7.51 -10.31 10.57
C GLU A 156 -7.10 -10.48 12.04
N ARG A 157 -6.18 -11.41 12.34
CA ARG A 157 -5.66 -11.59 13.71
C ARG A 157 -4.96 -10.36 14.26
N LEU A 158 -4.20 -9.63 13.43
CA LEU A 158 -3.54 -8.40 13.86
C LEU A 158 -4.55 -7.31 14.24
N SER A 159 -5.75 -7.32 13.65
CA SER A 159 -6.78 -6.32 13.94
C SER A 159 -7.30 -6.38 15.39
N ASP A 160 -7.20 -7.56 16.02
CA ASP A 160 -7.63 -7.84 17.39
C ASP A 160 -6.56 -7.50 18.45
N LEU A 161 -5.33 -7.18 18.04
CA LEU A 161 -4.24 -6.90 18.98
C LEU A 161 -4.30 -5.46 19.49
N ASP A 162 -3.84 -5.28 20.74
CA ASP A 162 -3.61 -3.95 21.31
C ASP A 162 -2.34 -3.29 20.75
N ASP A 163 -1.33 -4.10 20.42
CA ASP A 163 -0.09 -3.66 19.79
C ASP A 163 0.38 -4.68 18.74
N VAL A 164 0.38 -4.28 17.47
CA VAL A 164 0.78 -5.14 16.34
C VAL A 164 2.30 -5.26 16.19
N ARG A 165 3.07 -4.33 16.74
CA ARG A 165 4.51 -4.19 16.46
C ARG A 165 5.34 -5.40 16.91
N PRO A 166 5.11 -6.03 18.08
CA PRO A 166 5.85 -7.23 18.46
C PRO A 166 5.64 -8.40 17.50
N GLU A 167 4.40 -8.61 17.03
CA GLU A 167 4.06 -9.66 16.08
C GLU A 167 4.69 -9.39 14.71
N LEU A 168 4.61 -8.15 14.22
CA LEU A 168 5.26 -7.75 12.96
C LEU A 168 6.78 -7.88 13.04
N TRP A 169 7.39 -7.41 14.13
CA TRP A 169 8.83 -7.50 14.36
C TRP A 169 9.35 -8.94 14.27
N SER A 170 8.58 -9.90 14.79
CA SER A 170 8.94 -11.33 14.75
C SER A 170 9.08 -11.92 13.34
N LEU A 171 8.47 -11.27 12.33
CA LEU A 171 8.49 -11.69 10.94
C LEU A 171 9.68 -11.11 10.16
N HIS A 172 10.35 -10.08 10.69
CA HIS A 172 11.53 -9.56 10.02
C HIS A 172 12.58 -10.67 10.02
N PRO A 173 13.21 -10.95 8.86
CA PRO A 173 14.40 -11.78 8.85
C PRO A 173 15.33 -11.20 9.91
N THR A 174 15.75 -12.02 10.88
CA THR A 174 16.78 -11.58 11.82
C THR A 174 17.85 -10.94 10.96
N LEU A 175 18.21 -9.69 11.27
CA LEU A 175 19.40 -9.07 10.71
C LEU A 175 20.54 -10.00 11.09
N SER A 176 20.83 -10.97 10.23
CA SER A 176 21.99 -11.80 10.32
C SER A 176 23.11 -10.80 10.30
N THR A 177 23.78 -10.69 11.45
CA THR A 177 25.09 -10.06 11.57
C THR A 177 25.99 -10.73 10.54
N GLU A 178 26.08 -10.14 9.35
CA GLU A 178 27.23 -10.30 8.48
C GLU A 178 28.23 -9.23 8.94
N GLU A 179 29.13 -9.65 9.83
CA GLU A 179 30.49 -9.09 9.93
C GLU A 179 31.28 -9.36 8.65
#